data_AF-A0AAJ1LQX6-F1
#
_entry.id   AF-A0AAJ1LQX6-F1
#
_cell.length_a   1.000
_cell.length_b   1.000
_cell.length_c   1.000
_cell.angle_alpha   90.00
_cell.angle_beta   90.00
_cell.angle_gamma   90.00
#
_symmetry.space_group_name_H-M   'P 1'
#
loop_
_entity.id
_entity.type
_entity.pdbx_description
1 polymer ?
#
loop_
_entity_poly.entity_id
_entity_poly.type
_entity_poly.pdbx_seq_one_letter_code
_entity_poly.pdbx_strand_id
1 'polypeptide(L)' 'MSLLQGILTRLVSLQEQAESGEVAQRYFEVNGERKCSVKFFDKSEMYELEVYQQGEKPQVYQFDNIDMVAIEIYDIIS' A
#
# COMPACT_ATOMS: atom_id res chain seq x y z
N MET A 1 -12.83 -10.32 -10.51
CA MET A 1 -12.09 -9.78 -9.35
C MET A 1 -12.51 -8.34 -9.18
N SER A 2 -12.93 -7.93 -7.98
CA SER A 2 -13.17 -6.51 -7.68
C SER A 2 -11.84 -5.79 -7.49
N LEU A 3 -11.85 -4.45 -7.59
CA LEU A 3 -10.67 -3.62 -7.31
C LEU A 3 -10.14 -3.87 -5.90
N LEU A 4 -11.02 -3.85 -4.88
CA LEU A 4 -10.65 -4.11 -3.48
C LEU A 4 -10.02 -5.50 -3.29
N GLN A 5 -10.58 -6.54 -3.90
CA GLN A 5 -9.99 -7.88 -3.86
C GLN A 5 -8.58 -7.87 -4.48
N GLY A 6 -8.38 -7.14 -5.58
CA GLY A 6 -7.07 -6.99 -6.21
C GLY A 6 -6.05 -6.23 -5.37
N ILE A 7 -6.50 -5.26 -4.56
CA ILE A 7 -5.64 -4.55 -3.60
C ILE A 7 -5.21 -5.52 -2.48
N LEU A 8 -6.17 -6.21 -1.86
CA LEU A 8 -5.90 -7.17 -0.78
C LEU A 8 -4.90 -8.25 -1.21
N THR A 9 -5.09 -8.87 -2.38
CA THR A 9 -4.14 -9.89 -2.88
C THR A 9 -2.71 -9.36 -3.02
N ARG A 10 -2.55 -8.10 -3.44
CA ARG A 10 -1.23 -7.47 -3.57
C ARG A 10 -0.60 -7.17 -2.21
N LEU A 11 -1.40 -6.80 -1.22
CA LEU A 11 -0.95 -6.54 0.15
C LEU A 11 -0.54 -7.83 0.87
N VAL A 12 -1.29 -8.92 0.68
CA VAL A 12 -0.90 -10.25 1.20
C VAL A 12 0.43 -10.69 0.59
N SER A 13 0.58 -10.58 -0.74
CA SER A 13 1.84 -10.89 -1.41
C SER A 13 3.01 -9.99 -0.95
N LEU A 14 2.74 -8.75 -0.58
CA LEU A 14 3.75 -7.83 -0.03
C LEU A 14 4.23 -8.29 1.34
N GLN A 15 3.32 -8.76 2.20
CA GLN A 15 3.66 -9.29 3.52
C GLN A 15 4.49 -10.58 3.40
N GLU A 16 4.08 -11.52 2.54
CA GLU A 16 4.83 -12.76 2.27
C GLU A 16 6.27 -12.49 1.78
N GLN A 17 6.47 -11.42 1.00
CA GLN A 17 7.81 -11.00 0.54
C GLN A 17 8.64 -10.35 1.64
N ALA A 18 8.01 -9.59 2.54
CA ALA A 18 8.73 -9.02 3.67
C ALA A 18 9.27 -10.10 4.62
N GLU A 19 8.53 -11.19 4.80
CA GLU A 19 8.94 -12.36 5.59
C GLU A 19 10.17 -13.07 5.01
N SER A 20 10.41 -12.99 3.70
CA SER A 20 11.64 -13.51 3.07
C SER A 20 12.85 -12.59 3.24
N GLY A 21 12.70 -11.47 3.96
CA GLY A 21 13.74 -10.47 4.19
C GLY A 21 13.91 -9.48 3.04
N GLU A 22 13.07 -9.54 2.02
CA GLU A 22 13.05 -8.57 0.93
C GLU A 22 12.16 -7.38 1.31
N VAL A 23 12.78 -6.20 1.42
CA VAL A 23 12.03 -4.97 1.63
C VAL A 23 11.36 -4.56 0.33
N ALA A 24 10.14 -5.06 0.10
CA ALA A 24 9.34 -4.76 -1.07
C ALA A 24 8.43 -3.53 -0.84
N GLN A 25 8.24 -2.76 -1.91
CA GLN A 25 7.31 -1.63 -1.98
C GLN A 25 6.40 -1.86 -3.20
N ARG A 26 5.13 -1.47 -3.08
CA ARG A 26 4.13 -1.57 -4.16
C ARG A 26 3.57 -0.19 -4.46
N TYR A 27 3.43 0.13 -5.74
CA TYR A 27 2.81 1.37 -6.21
C TYR A 27 1.40 1.08 -6.73
N PHE A 28 0.49 2.00 -6.45
CA PHE A 28 -0.85 2.02 -7.04
C PHE A 28 -1.01 3.27 -7.90
N GLU A 29 -1.45 3.05 -9.14
CA GLU A 29 -1.47 4.06 -10.18
C GLU A 29 -2.87 4.15 -10.81
N VAL A 30 -3.29 5.37 -11.14
CA VAL A 30 -4.52 5.64 -11.90
C VAL A 30 -4.11 6.40 -13.16
N ASN A 31 -4.45 5.87 -14.34
CA ASN A 31 -4.08 6.44 -15.64
C ASN A 31 -2.57 6.69 -15.80
N GLY A 32 -1.73 5.82 -15.23
CA GLY A 32 -0.27 5.92 -15.27
C GLY A 32 0.34 6.94 -14.29
N GLU A 33 -0.48 7.55 -13.44
CA GLU A 33 -0.03 8.44 -12.37
C GLU A 33 -0.03 7.70 -11.03
N ARG A 34 1.11 7.69 -10.34
CA ARG A 34 1.24 7.12 -8.99
C ARG A 34 0.43 7.95 -8.00
N LYS A 35 -0.53 7.30 -7.34
CA LYS A 35 -1.37 7.92 -6.31
C LYS A 35 -0.89 7.59 -4.91
N CYS A 36 -0.42 6.37 -4.70
CA CYS A 36 0.23 5.99 -3.44
C CYS A 36 1.22 4.84 -3.63
N SER A 37 2.01 4.61 -2.60
CA SER A 37 2.79 3.39 -2.44
C SER A 37 2.65 2.81 -1.05
N VAL A 38 2.83 1.51 -0.94
CA VAL A 38 2.75 0.80 0.34
C VAL A 38 3.98 -0.07 0.53
N LYS A 39 4.46 -0.11 1.77
CA LYS A 39 5.53 -0.95 2.25
C LYS A 39 5.07 -1.68 3.50
N PHE A 40 5.52 -2.91 3.70
CA PHE A 40 5.28 -3.65 4.94
C PHE A 40 6.59 -3.80 5.72
N PHE A 41 6.52 -3.61 7.03
CA PHE A 41 7.63 -3.74 7.97
C PHE A 41 7.36 -4.93 8.90
N ASP A 42 8.04 -6.05 8.63
CA ASP A 42 7.92 -7.31 9.37
C ASP A 42 8.14 -7.16 10.89
N LYS A 43 9.17 -6.41 11.29
CA LYS A 43 9.54 -6.23 12.71
C LYS A 43 8.48 -5.52 13.54
N SER A 44 7.68 -4.66 12.91
CA SER A 44 6.63 -3.89 13.58
C SER A 44 5.23 -4.37 13.22
N GLU A 45 5.10 -5.28 12.25
CA GLU A 45 3.83 -5.70 11.66
C GLU A 45 2.98 -4.51 11.15
N MET A 46 3.64 -3.50 10.58
CA MET A 46 2.99 -2.27 10.12
C MET A 46 3.09 -2.11 8.61
N TYR A 47 2.01 -1.62 8.01
CA TYR A 47 2.01 -1.03 6.68
C TYR A 47 2.31 0.46 6.77
N GLU A 48 3.19 0.93 5.91
CA GLU A 48 3.42 2.36 5.67
C GLU A 48 2.85 2.70 4.29
N LEU A 49 1.85 3.58 4.28
CA LEU A 49 1.22 4.11 3.08
C LEU A 49 1.74 5.52 2.83
N GLU A 50 2.40 5.71 1.70
CA GLU A 50 2.83 7.02 1.22
C GLU A 50 1.87 7.51 0.14
N VAL A 51 1.17 8.62 0.38
CA VAL A 51 0.19 9.22 -0.52
C VAL A 51 0.81 10.40 -1.27
N TYR A 52 0.67 10.39 -2.60
CA TYR A 52 1.25 11.38 -3.49
C TYR A 52 0.22 12.45 -3.85
N GLN A 53 0.58 13.72 -3.63
CA GLN A 53 -0.20 14.87 -4.04
C GLN A 53 0.69 15.81 -4.86
N GLN A 54 0.17 16.29 -5.99
CA GLN A 54 0.96 17.07 -6.93
C GLN A 54 1.39 18.41 -6.31
N GLY A 55 2.70 18.67 -6.27
CA GLY A 55 3.26 19.91 -5.72
C GLY A 55 3.44 19.90 -4.20
N GLU A 56 3.12 18.79 -3.53
CA GLU A 56 3.28 18.65 -2.07
C GLU A 56 4.25 17.52 -1.72
N LYS A 57 4.79 17.57 -0.49
CA LYS A 57 5.56 16.45 0.05
C LYS A 57 4.60 15.27 0.28
N PRO A 58 4.99 14.04 -0.06
CA PRO A 58 4.15 12.87 0.21
C PRO A 58 3.77 12.78 1.69
N GLN A 59 2.51 12.45 1.93
CA GLN A 59 1.98 12.23 3.27
C GLN A 59 2.11 10.75 3.63
N VAL A 60 2.57 10.45 4.84
CA VAL A 60 2.86 9.08 5.27
C VAL A 60 1.94 8.70 6.42
N TYR A 61 1.30 7.55 6.28
CA TYR A 61 0.36 6.98 7.24
C TYR A 61 0.81 5.56 7.60
N GLN A 62 0.56 5.14 8.83
CA GLN A 62 0.87 3.79 9.29
C GLN A 62 -0.41 3.06 9.70
N PHE A 63 -0.50 1.79 9.31
CA PHE A 63 -1.63 0.92 9.61
C PHE A 63 -1.12 -0.41 10.16
N ASP A 64 -1.76 -0.90 11.21
CA ASP A 64 -1.55 -2.22 11.81
C ASP A 64 -2.53 -3.28 11.24
N ASN A 65 -3.45 -2.87 10.38
CA ASN A 65 -4.50 -3.71 9.83
C ASN A 65 -4.53 -3.66 8.29
N ILE A 66 -4.40 -4.83 7.67
CA ILE A 66 -4.39 -5.00 6.21
C ILE A 66 -5.69 -4.53 5.55
N ASP A 67 -6.84 -4.73 6.20
CA ASP A 67 -8.14 -4.32 5.65
C ASP A 67 -8.26 -2.78 5.68
N MET A 68 -7.74 -2.12 6.71
CA MET A 68 -7.78 -0.66 6.81
C MET A 68 -6.92 0.01 5.73
N VAL A 69 -5.67 -0.44 5.54
CA VAL A 69 -4.82 0.09 4.47
C VAL A 69 -5.38 -0.26 3.08
N ALA A 70 -6.04 -1.41 2.92
CA ALA A 70 -6.70 -1.77 1.67
C ALA A 70 -7.88 -0.84 1.33
N ILE A 71 -8.69 -0.47 2.33
CA ILE A 71 -9.79 0.50 2.16
C ILE A 71 -9.24 1.88 1.81
N GLU A 72 -8.20 2.35 2.51
CA GLU A 72 -7.59 3.64 2.21
C GLU A 72 -7.02 3.69 0.79
N ILE A 73 -6.30 2.63 0.36
CA ILE A 73 -5.81 2.53 -1.03
C ILE A 73 -6.98 2.51 -2.01
N TYR A 74 -8.05 1.79 -1.70
CA TYR A 74 -9.24 1.73 -2.55
C TYR A 74 -9.85 3.12 -2.75
N ASP A 75 -10.07 3.87 -1.67
CA ASP A 75 -10.64 5.22 -1.70
C ASP A 75 -9.74 6.20 -2.48
N ILE A 76 -8.41 6.01 -2.43
CA ILE A 76 -7.44 6.84 -3.18
C ILE A 76 -7.50 6.57 -4.70
N ILE A 77 -7.75 5.32 -5.13
CA ILE A 77 -7.59 4.92 -6.54
C ILE A 77 -8.90 4.57 -7.26
N SER A 78 -10.04 4.59 -6.55
CA SER A 78 -11.36 4.35 -7.12
C SER A 78 -11.87 5.48 -8.00
#